data_AF-A0A940GEX4-F1
#
_entry.id   AF-A0A940GEX4-F1
#
_cell.length_a   1.000
_cell.length_b   1.000
_cell.length_c   1.000
_cell.angle_alpha   90.00
_cell.angle_beta   90.00
_cell.angle_gamma   90.00
#
_symmetry.space_group_name_H-M   'P 1'
#
loop_
_entity.id
_entity.type
_entity.pdbx_description
1 polymer ?
#
loop_
_entity_poly.entity_id
_entity_poly.type
_entity_poly.pdbx_seq_one_letter_code
_entity_poly.pdbx_strand_id
1 'polypeptide(L)'
;VTLTGSNGNGTDFTGAVTVDAGKLVINGAFGDVANNAASLTLNGGTLAGSGTFHGDVSIGNAALNPGNSPGTLNIGGSLTLGAATILNFELGEAGTVGGANNDLVNIGGNLTLDGTLNVLAQPSFGEGYYRLFNYGGTLTDNGLALGALPAGYTPTLLTNIAGQVN
;
A
#
# COMPACT_ATOMS: atom_id res chain seq x y z
N VAL A 1 13.83 7.10 -7.45
CA VAL A 1 14.29 7.86 -6.27
C VAL A 1 13.99 7.04 -5.03
N THR A 2 14.93 6.97 -4.08
CA THR A 2 14.71 6.30 -2.79
C THR A 2 14.88 7.31 -1.67
N LEU A 3 13.84 7.50 -0.87
CA LEU A 3 13.80 8.40 0.27
C LEU A 3 14.08 7.60 1.54
N THR A 4 15.25 7.79 2.13
CA THR A 4 15.67 7.10 3.36
C THR A 4 15.69 8.03 4.59
N GLY A 5 15.66 9.34 4.37
CA GLY A 5 15.59 10.33 5.44
C GLY A 5 14.22 10.37 6.09
N SER A 6 14.19 10.86 7.33
CA SER A 6 12.95 11.06 8.10
C SER A 6 12.78 12.52 8.47
N ASN A 7 11.60 13.06 8.20
CA ASN A 7 11.18 14.34 8.74
C ASN A 7 10.87 14.19 10.24
N GLY A 8 11.02 15.28 10.98
CA GLY A 8 10.55 15.41 12.36
C GLY A 8 9.70 16.67 12.50
N ASN A 9 9.22 16.94 13.72
CA ASN A 9 8.25 17.99 14.09
C ASN A 9 8.71 19.46 13.87
N GLY A 10 9.72 19.69 13.04
CA GLY A 10 10.24 20.99 12.63
C GLY A 10 10.90 20.97 11.24
N THR A 11 10.86 19.83 10.55
CA THR A 11 11.32 19.63 9.17
C THR A 11 10.21 19.02 8.31
N ASP A 12 8.96 19.27 8.69
CA ASP A 12 7.79 18.76 8.02
C ASP A 12 7.72 19.23 6.56
N PHE A 13 7.31 18.32 5.69
CA PHE A 13 6.97 18.61 4.31
C PHE A 13 5.45 18.59 4.20
N THR A 14 4.82 19.75 4.06
CA THR A 14 3.36 19.91 3.90
C THR A 14 2.94 20.09 2.44
N GLY A 15 3.88 19.97 1.51
CA GLY A 15 3.65 20.19 0.09
C GLY A 15 3.07 18.97 -0.64
N ALA A 16 3.05 19.08 -1.96
CA ALA A 16 2.62 18.01 -2.86
C ALA A 16 3.82 17.39 -3.59
N VAL A 17 3.81 16.07 -3.73
CA VAL A 17 4.71 15.29 -4.58
C VAL A 17 3.89 14.67 -5.70
N THR A 18 4.34 14.84 -6.95
CA THR A 18 3.76 14.15 -8.11
C THR A 18 4.81 13.24 -8.74
N VAL A 19 4.44 12.00 -9.03
CA VAL A 19 5.26 11.02 -9.74
C VAL A 19 4.56 10.67 -11.04
N ASP A 20 5.10 11.16 -12.16
CA ASP A 20 4.55 10.87 -13.48
C ASP A 20 5.12 9.60 -14.10
N ALA A 21 6.32 9.18 -13.69
CA ALA A 21 6.97 7.96 -14.16
C ALA A 21 8.10 7.52 -13.22
N GLY A 22 8.63 6.30 -13.46
CA GLY A 22 9.76 5.75 -12.72
C GLY A 22 9.35 5.05 -11.42
N LYS A 23 10.28 4.95 -10.46
CA LYS A 23 10.06 4.29 -9.18
C LYS A 23 10.38 5.23 -8.02
N LEU A 24 9.41 5.47 -7.14
CA LEU A 24 9.59 6.12 -5.85
C LEU A 24 9.61 5.05 -4.76
N VAL A 25 10.67 5.02 -3.96
CA VAL A 25 10.80 4.12 -2.81
C VAL A 25 10.83 4.95 -1.54
N ILE A 26 9.94 4.66 -0.59
CA ILE A 26 9.90 5.31 0.72
C ILE A 26 10.40 4.32 1.76
N ASN A 27 11.59 4.57 2.31
CA ASN A 27 12.22 3.75 3.35
C ASN A 27 12.46 4.53 4.66
N GLY A 28 12.39 5.85 4.63
CA GLY A 28 12.31 6.71 5.81
C GLY A 28 10.88 7.14 6.11
N ALA A 29 10.73 8.22 6.89
CA ALA A 29 9.43 8.83 7.19
C ALA A 29 9.33 10.23 6.56
N PHE A 30 8.60 10.36 5.46
CA PHE A 30 8.54 11.62 4.69
C PHE A 30 7.14 12.23 4.73
N GLY A 31 7.02 13.55 4.81
CA GLY A 31 5.75 14.26 4.84
C GLY A 31 5.60 15.15 6.07
N ASP A 32 4.37 15.39 6.50
CA ASP A 32 4.01 16.21 7.66
C ASP A 32 3.71 15.29 8.85
N VAL A 33 4.71 15.09 9.71
CA VAL A 33 4.63 14.17 10.84
C VAL A 33 3.60 14.63 11.87
N ALA A 34 3.32 15.94 11.93
CA ALA A 34 2.41 16.51 12.90
C ALA A 34 0.94 16.31 12.52
N ASN A 35 0.57 16.56 11.25
CA ASN A 35 -0.85 16.59 10.86
C ASN A 35 -1.19 15.74 9.62
N ASN A 36 -0.22 15.08 9.00
CA ASN A 36 -0.39 14.37 7.74
C ASN A 36 -0.97 15.25 6.62
N ALA A 37 -0.57 16.54 6.53
CA ALA A 37 -1.08 17.46 5.51
C ALA A 37 -0.36 17.35 4.14
N ALA A 38 0.69 16.52 4.02
CA ALA A 38 1.37 16.30 2.74
C ALA A 38 0.47 15.54 1.75
N SER A 39 0.77 15.64 0.46
CA SER A 39 0.12 14.80 -0.55
C SER A 39 1.12 14.16 -1.51
N LEU A 40 0.84 12.92 -1.91
CA LEU A 40 1.59 12.19 -2.92
C LEU A 40 0.62 11.65 -3.98
N THR A 41 0.81 12.07 -5.22
CA THR A 41 0.04 11.58 -6.37
C THR A 41 0.95 10.82 -7.32
N LEU A 42 0.53 9.61 -7.72
CA LEU A 42 1.17 8.83 -8.77
C LEU A 42 0.28 8.78 -10.02
N ASN A 43 0.73 9.48 -11.06
CA ASN A 43 0.12 9.43 -12.40
C ASN A 43 0.72 8.32 -13.27
N GLY A 44 1.88 7.78 -12.87
CA GLY A 44 2.59 6.71 -13.53
C GLY A 44 3.69 6.11 -12.64
N GLY A 45 4.32 5.04 -13.12
CA GLY A 45 5.46 4.43 -12.44
C GLY A 45 5.08 3.51 -11.28
N THR A 46 5.83 3.55 -10.18
CA THR A 46 5.69 2.64 -9.04
C THR A 46 5.98 3.34 -7.70
N LEU A 47 5.10 3.14 -6.71
CA LEU A 47 5.37 3.40 -5.30
C LEU A 47 5.81 2.10 -4.62
N ALA A 48 6.90 2.14 -3.85
CA ALA A 48 7.39 1.01 -3.07
C ALA A 48 8.05 1.43 -1.75
N GLY A 49 8.53 0.47 -0.98
CA GLY A 49 9.34 0.68 0.22
C GLY A 49 8.63 0.32 1.52
N SER A 50 9.39 0.30 2.62
CA SER A 50 8.90 -0.10 3.95
C SER A 50 8.73 1.06 4.94
N GLY A 51 8.81 2.29 4.45
CA GLY A 51 8.77 3.51 5.26
C GLY A 51 7.36 4.05 5.49
N THR A 52 7.29 5.35 5.77
CA THR A 52 6.04 6.08 6.02
C THR A 52 5.94 7.31 5.13
N PHE A 53 4.80 7.48 4.48
CA PHE A 53 4.39 8.78 3.94
C PHE A 53 3.37 9.43 4.88
N HIS A 54 3.74 10.54 5.51
CA HIS A 54 2.91 11.33 6.41
C HIS A 54 2.02 12.29 5.64
N GLY A 55 0.99 11.75 5.02
CA GLY A 55 0.06 12.48 4.17
C GLY A 55 -0.89 11.57 3.42
N ASP A 56 -1.73 12.17 2.59
CA ASP A 56 -2.62 11.46 1.69
C ASP A 56 -1.87 10.95 0.46
N VAL A 57 -2.22 9.74 0.01
CA VAL A 57 -1.66 9.12 -1.19
C VAL A 57 -2.79 8.82 -2.18
N SER A 58 -2.59 9.22 -3.44
CA SER A 58 -3.47 8.90 -4.55
C SER A 58 -2.70 8.22 -5.66
N ILE A 59 -3.15 7.03 -6.08
CA ILE A 59 -2.55 6.24 -7.15
C ILE A 59 -3.61 6.06 -8.24
N GLY A 60 -3.37 6.66 -9.40
CA GLY A 60 -4.32 6.60 -10.52
C GLY A 60 -3.98 5.51 -11.52
N ASN A 61 -2.82 5.67 -12.19
CA ASN A 61 -2.34 4.81 -13.27
C ASN A 61 -0.89 4.37 -13.01
N ALA A 62 -0.66 3.75 -11.86
CA ALA A 62 0.68 3.36 -11.42
C ALA A 62 0.63 2.04 -10.63
N ALA A 63 1.79 1.51 -10.29
CA ALA A 63 1.91 0.32 -9.46
C ALA A 63 2.16 0.66 -7.98
N LEU A 64 1.59 -0.16 -7.10
CA LEU A 64 1.88 -0.18 -5.66
C LEU A 64 2.53 -1.51 -5.32
N ASN A 65 3.78 -1.46 -4.85
CA ASN A 65 4.60 -2.61 -4.47
C ASN A 65 5.08 -2.42 -3.03
N PRO A 66 4.28 -2.81 -2.02
CA PRO A 66 4.61 -2.55 -0.62
C PRO A 66 5.94 -3.20 -0.20
N GLY A 67 6.63 -2.56 0.73
CA GLY A 67 7.87 -3.07 1.29
C GLY A 67 9.11 -2.87 0.40
N ASN A 68 10.25 -3.28 0.95
CA ASN A 68 11.41 -3.69 0.15
C ASN A 68 11.31 -5.19 -0.21
N SER A 69 10.08 -5.70 -0.22
CA SER A 69 9.66 -7.00 -0.73
C SER A 69 10.21 -8.24 0.01
N PRO A 70 9.40 -8.91 0.86
CA PRO A 70 8.13 -8.44 1.43
C PRO A 70 8.29 -7.34 2.49
N GLY A 71 7.23 -6.58 2.76
CA GLY A 71 7.16 -5.71 3.94
C GLY A 71 5.98 -4.74 3.98
N THR A 72 5.97 -3.90 5.02
CA THR A 72 4.87 -2.97 5.27
C THR A 72 5.20 -1.56 4.78
N LEU A 73 4.38 -1.00 3.89
CA LEU A 73 4.38 0.43 3.58
C LEU A 73 3.33 1.14 4.44
N ASN A 74 3.69 2.28 5.04
CA ASN A 74 2.79 3.05 5.90
C ASN A 74 2.36 4.36 5.22
N ILE A 75 1.08 4.69 5.37
CA ILE A 75 0.46 5.93 4.90
C ILE A 75 -0.23 6.58 6.10
N GLY A 76 0.21 7.76 6.50
CA GLY A 76 -0.34 8.48 7.66
C GLY A 76 -1.75 9.01 7.40
N GLY A 77 -2.02 9.47 6.17
CA GLY A 77 -3.33 9.94 5.74
C GLY A 77 -4.19 8.84 5.12
N SER A 78 -5.03 9.23 4.16
CA SER A 78 -5.89 8.34 3.38
C SER A 78 -5.16 7.80 2.15
N LEU A 79 -5.60 6.63 1.67
CA LEU A 79 -5.15 6.05 0.40
C LEU A 79 -6.33 6.00 -0.57
N THR A 80 -6.12 6.54 -1.77
CA THR A 80 -7.04 6.40 -2.91
C THR A 80 -6.37 5.59 -4.02
N LEU A 81 -6.96 4.45 -4.36
CA LEU A 81 -6.57 3.62 -5.50
C LEU A 81 -7.59 3.82 -6.62
N GLY A 82 -7.11 4.11 -7.83
CA GLY A 82 -7.93 4.17 -9.04
C GLY A 82 -7.93 2.85 -9.80
N ALA A 83 -8.92 2.66 -10.68
CA ALA A 83 -9.13 1.43 -11.47
C ALA A 83 -7.92 0.96 -12.31
N ALA A 84 -7.01 1.86 -12.70
CA ALA A 84 -5.79 1.49 -13.43
C ALA A 84 -4.60 1.16 -12.51
N THR A 85 -4.79 1.16 -11.20
CA THR A 85 -3.74 0.83 -10.24
C THR A 85 -3.43 -0.66 -10.28
N ILE A 86 -2.13 -0.99 -10.33
CA ILE A 86 -1.66 -2.37 -10.23
C ILE A 86 -1.08 -2.59 -8.84
N LEU A 87 -1.66 -3.50 -8.07
CA LEU A 87 -1.21 -3.83 -6.73
C LEU A 87 -0.42 -5.12 -6.80
N ASN A 88 0.87 -5.08 -6.48
CA ASN A 88 1.71 -6.27 -6.49
C ASN A 88 2.08 -6.62 -5.06
N PHE A 89 1.52 -7.72 -4.57
CA PHE A 89 1.71 -8.19 -3.20
C PHE A 89 2.47 -9.51 -3.18
N GLU A 90 3.42 -9.60 -2.27
CA GLU A 90 4.18 -10.79 -1.95
C GLU A 90 3.64 -11.39 -0.66
N LEU A 91 3.12 -12.61 -0.74
CA LEU A 91 2.44 -13.28 0.37
C LEU A 91 3.05 -14.64 0.63
N GLY A 92 3.29 -14.97 1.89
CA GLY A 92 4.02 -16.15 2.31
C GLY A 92 3.54 -16.81 3.58
N GLU A 93 2.89 -16.12 4.51
CA GLU A 93 2.53 -16.73 5.80
C GLU A 93 1.07 -16.49 6.16
N ALA A 94 0.23 -17.51 5.98
CA ALA A 94 -1.20 -17.40 6.27
C ALA A 94 -1.45 -17.09 7.76
N GLY A 95 -2.38 -16.18 8.04
CA GLY A 95 -2.73 -15.76 9.40
C GLY A 95 -1.79 -14.72 10.02
N THR A 96 -0.68 -14.38 9.35
CA THR A 96 0.28 -13.38 9.81
C THR A 96 0.05 -12.04 9.09
N VAL A 97 -0.06 -10.94 9.83
CA VAL A 97 -0.36 -9.60 9.27
C VAL A 97 0.94 -8.87 8.95
N GLY A 98 1.21 -8.67 7.65
CA GLY A 98 2.45 -8.05 7.18
C GLY A 98 3.72 -8.78 7.66
N GLY A 99 4.84 -8.05 7.71
CA GLY A 99 6.10 -8.55 8.25
C GLY A 99 7.07 -9.03 7.17
N ALA A 100 7.96 -9.96 7.52
CA ALA A 100 9.03 -10.40 6.63
C ALA A 100 8.56 -11.29 5.47
N ASN A 101 7.37 -11.89 5.61
CA ASN A 101 6.85 -12.88 4.66
C ASN A 101 5.61 -12.40 3.91
N ASN A 102 4.98 -11.30 4.35
CA ASN A 102 3.77 -10.75 3.76
C ASN A 102 3.90 -9.25 3.57
N ASP A 103 3.54 -8.79 2.38
CA ASP A 103 3.29 -7.39 2.12
C ASP A 103 2.05 -6.90 2.86
N LEU A 104 2.10 -5.64 3.29
CA LEU A 104 0.99 -4.95 3.92
C LEU A 104 1.05 -3.48 3.56
N VAL A 105 -0.12 -2.86 3.40
CA VAL A 105 -0.23 -1.40 3.40
C VAL A 105 -1.04 -0.98 4.63
N ASN A 106 -0.42 -0.16 5.48
CA ASN A 106 -1.00 0.30 6.72
C ASN A 106 -1.40 1.77 6.61
N ILE A 107 -2.70 2.05 6.62
CA ILE A 107 -3.26 3.37 6.32
C ILE A 107 -3.88 3.96 7.59
N GLY A 108 -3.51 5.19 7.95
CA GLY A 108 -4.07 5.89 9.10
C GLY A 108 -5.50 6.41 8.87
N GLY A 109 -5.82 6.78 7.63
CA GLY A 109 -7.11 7.34 7.22
C GLY A 109 -8.03 6.37 6.48
N ASN A 110 -8.80 6.94 5.54
CA ASN A 110 -9.75 6.19 4.72
C ASN A 110 -9.03 5.39 3.62
N LEU A 111 -9.67 4.32 3.15
CA LEU A 111 -9.23 3.57 1.98
C LEU A 111 -10.32 3.65 0.90
N THR A 112 -9.97 4.15 -0.28
CA THR A 112 -10.73 3.88 -1.51
C THR A 112 -10.03 2.77 -2.28
N LEU A 113 -10.69 1.62 -2.40
CA LEU A 113 -10.16 0.39 -2.96
C LEU A 113 -10.67 0.19 -4.39
N ASP A 114 -9.73 0.00 -5.31
CA ASP A 114 -9.95 -0.26 -6.74
C ASP A 114 -8.66 -0.86 -7.33
N GLY A 115 -8.66 -1.19 -8.62
CA GLY A 115 -7.49 -1.64 -9.37
C GLY A 115 -7.41 -3.15 -9.54
N THR A 116 -6.21 -3.65 -9.84
CA THR A 116 -5.95 -5.09 -10.06
C THR A 116 -4.88 -5.61 -9.11
N LEU A 117 -5.22 -6.61 -8.31
CA LEU A 117 -4.32 -7.30 -7.40
C LEU A 117 -3.60 -8.46 -8.09
N ASN A 118 -2.28 -8.42 -8.06
CA ASN A 118 -1.41 -9.54 -8.37
C ASN A 118 -0.76 -10.05 -7.08
N VAL A 119 -0.71 -11.37 -6.93
CA VAL A 119 -0.06 -12.04 -5.79
C VAL A 119 1.11 -12.88 -6.28
N LEU A 120 2.28 -12.62 -5.72
CA LEU A 120 3.46 -13.46 -5.84
C LEU A 120 3.60 -14.32 -4.56
N ALA A 121 3.49 -15.64 -4.72
CA ALA A 121 3.69 -16.57 -3.62
C ALA A 121 5.16 -16.58 -3.17
N GLN A 122 5.37 -16.35 -1.87
CA GLN A 122 6.62 -16.55 -1.16
C GLN A 122 6.72 -18.01 -0.66
N PRO A 123 7.89 -18.48 -0.18
CA PRO A 123 8.15 -19.91 0.06
C PRO A 123 7.14 -20.65 0.97
N SER A 124 6.49 -19.95 1.90
CA SER A 124 5.53 -20.55 2.85
C SER A 124 4.06 -20.36 2.45
N PHE A 125 3.78 -19.79 1.26
CA PHE A 125 2.42 -19.49 0.82
C PHE A 125 1.55 -20.75 0.79
N GLY A 126 0.31 -20.62 1.26
CA GLY A 126 -0.62 -21.72 1.39
C GLY A 126 -2.05 -21.25 1.60
N GLU A 127 -2.96 -22.19 1.85
CA GLU A 127 -4.34 -21.86 2.17
C GLU A 127 -4.45 -21.07 3.49
N GLY A 128 -5.31 -20.06 3.50
CA GLY A 128 -5.63 -19.28 4.69
C GLY A 128 -5.91 -17.82 4.38
N TYR A 129 -5.86 -17.00 5.42
CA TYR A 129 -6.17 -15.57 5.34
C TYR A 129 -4.88 -14.75 5.25
N TYR A 130 -4.87 -13.78 4.35
CA TYR A 130 -3.76 -12.84 4.16
C TYR A 130 -4.30 -11.43 4.24
N ARG A 131 -3.74 -10.60 5.12
CA ARG A 131 -4.20 -9.21 5.21
C ARG A 131 -3.41 -8.33 4.25
N LEU A 132 -4.11 -7.68 3.33
CA LEU A 132 -3.53 -6.77 2.34
C LEU A 132 -3.46 -5.33 2.87
N PHE A 133 -4.53 -4.89 3.53
CA PHE A 133 -4.66 -3.52 4.04
C PHE A 133 -5.15 -3.49 5.48
N ASN A 134 -4.56 -2.59 6.27
CA ASN A 134 -5.24 -1.98 7.43
C ASN A 134 -5.64 -0.55 7.05
N TYR A 135 -6.82 -0.09 7.50
CA TYR A 135 -7.22 1.31 7.40
C TYR A 135 -7.89 1.79 8.70
N GLY A 136 -7.62 3.03 9.10
CA GLY A 136 -8.16 3.60 10.33
C GLY A 136 -9.54 4.26 10.18
N GLY A 137 -9.91 4.62 8.95
CA GLY A 137 -11.17 5.30 8.63
C GLY A 137 -12.23 4.40 8.00
N THR A 138 -12.91 4.90 6.97
CA THR A 138 -13.91 4.16 6.21
C THR A 138 -13.33 3.50 4.97
N LEU A 139 -13.97 2.41 4.53
CA LEU A 139 -13.71 1.79 3.23
C LEU A 139 -14.74 2.25 2.19
N THR A 140 -14.25 2.72 1.06
CA THR A 140 -15.01 2.82 -0.19
C THR A 140 -14.51 1.72 -1.11
N ASP A 141 -15.30 0.68 -1.34
CA ASP A 141 -14.96 -0.45 -2.21
C ASP A 141 -15.57 -0.23 -3.60
N ASN A 142 -14.73 0.11 -4.58
CA ASN A 142 -15.12 0.24 -5.98
C ASN A 142 -14.95 -1.08 -6.77
N GLY A 143 -14.50 -2.15 -6.10
CA GLY A 143 -14.25 -3.46 -6.69
C GLY A 143 -12.79 -3.65 -7.10
N LEU A 144 -12.02 -4.31 -6.24
CA LEU A 144 -10.67 -4.78 -6.58
C LEU A 144 -10.75 -6.03 -7.46
N ALA A 145 -10.17 -5.97 -8.65
CA ALA A 145 -10.06 -7.11 -9.55
C ALA A 145 -8.90 -8.03 -9.13
N LEU A 146 -9.07 -9.34 -9.35
CA LEU A 146 -7.99 -10.31 -9.20
C LEU A 146 -7.27 -10.49 -10.54
N GLY A 147 -5.95 -10.28 -10.54
CA GLY A 147 -5.06 -10.43 -11.68
C GLY A 147 -4.28 -11.74 -11.62
N ALA A 148 -2.95 -11.64 -11.66
CA ALA A 148 -2.07 -12.81 -11.57
C ALA A 148 -2.10 -13.38 -10.15
N LEU A 149 -2.40 -14.68 -10.03
CA LEU A 149 -2.47 -15.39 -8.76
C LEU A 149 -1.61 -16.65 -8.78
N PRO A 150 -1.16 -17.15 -7.62
CA PRO A 150 -0.49 -18.44 -7.52
C PRO A 150 -1.36 -19.58 -8.08
N ALA A 151 -0.75 -20.44 -8.89
CA ALA A 151 -1.46 -21.54 -9.54
C ALA A 151 -2.08 -22.50 -8.51
N GLY A 152 -3.30 -22.96 -8.79
CA GLY A 152 -4.02 -23.89 -7.92
C GLY A 152 -4.88 -23.23 -6.83
N TYR A 153 -4.88 -21.89 -6.73
CA TYR A 153 -5.68 -21.15 -5.76
C TYR A 153 -6.80 -20.34 -6.43
N THR A 154 -7.94 -20.23 -5.75
CA THR A 154 -9.09 -19.41 -6.17
C THR A 154 -9.57 -18.57 -4.98
N PRO A 155 -8.85 -17.49 -4.63
CA PRO A 155 -9.15 -16.70 -3.45
C PRO A 155 -10.43 -15.88 -3.64
N THR A 156 -11.03 -15.51 -2.52
CA THR A 156 -12.10 -14.51 -2.44
C THR A 156 -11.61 -13.33 -1.64
N LEU A 157 -11.87 -12.12 -2.12
CA LEU A 157 -11.58 -10.90 -1.38
C LEU A 157 -12.62 -10.67 -0.28
N LEU A 158 -12.17 -10.32 0.91
CA LEU A 158 -13.00 -10.02 2.08
C LEU A 158 -12.84 -8.55 2.49
N THR A 159 -13.88 -7.77 2.23
CA THR A 159 -14.00 -6.35 2.59
C THR A 159 -15.05 -6.08 3.68
N ASN A 160 -15.65 -7.14 4.23
CA ASN A 160 -16.71 -7.07 5.23
C ASN A 160 -16.22 -6.95 6.69
N ILE A 161 -14.90 -6.81 6.89
CA ILE A 161 -14.30 -6.61 8.21
C ILE A 161 -13.84 -5.15 8.30
N ALA A 162 -14.43 -4.39 9.21
CA ALA A 162 -14.07 -2.99 9.40
C ALA A 162 -12.56 -2.85 9.72
N GLY A 163 -11.93 -1.91 9.03
CA GLY A 163 -10.50 -1.60 9.16
C GLY A 163 -9.56 -2.56 8.43
N GLN A 164 -10.09 -3.52 7.65
CA GLN A 164 -9.28 -4.54 7.00
C GLN A 164 -9.74 -4.83 5.56
N VAL A 165 -8.78 -5.17 4.71
CA VAL A 165 -9.02 -5.89 3.45
C VAL A 165 -8.14 -7.12 3.48
N ASN A 166 -8.75 -8.29 3.29
CA ASN A 166 -8.07 -9.58 3.31
C ASN A 166 -8.35 -10.33 2.01
#